data_AF-A0A2R6AEV0-F1
#
_entry.id   AF-A0A2R6AEV0-F1
#
_cell.length_a   1.000
_cell.length_b   1.000
_cell.length_c   1.000
_cell.angle_alpha   90.00
_cell.angle_beta   90.00
_cell.angle_gamma   90.00
#
_symmetry.space_group_name_H-M   'P 1'
#
loop_
_entity.id
_entity.type
_entity.pdbx_description
1 polymer ?
#
loop_
_entity_poly.entity_id
_entity_poly.type
_entity_poly.pdbx_seq_one_letter_code
_entity_poly.pdbx_strand_id
1 'polypeptide(L)'
;WRVFFATALVPGAITVLLRAVSKETPVFEEMKTRGEVERIPVRGLFKQAPKAMLFAILITTGLLFVNTATFSFYPSVMFTKGFSGVSVGVGVAVINLVSLFGVWIGGALGNVIGGRKRPMLIYSLIFVLSVYPILKLGYSGGYTTFVSAFSVQAFLEAMIFSTLPAFLSELFSKRFRATGVGFAYNAGAIVGGFAISLIYALSSVIGLFESWLLLLIAFSLVMLVGIALSSETWRKTEVAHADKIVE
;
A
#
# COMPACT_ATOMS: atom_id res chain seq x y z
N TRP A 1 -23.25 0.70 -15.35
CA TRP A 1 -21.77 0.74 -15.34
C TRP A 1 -21.20 1.99 -16.01
N ARG A 2 -21.59 2.37 -17.25
CA ARG A 2 -21.08 3.61 -17.91
C ARG A 2 -21.27 4.89 -17.10
N VAL A 3 -22.45 5.09 -16.50
CA VAL A 3 -22.73 6.24 -15.62
C VAL A 3 -21.76 6.29 -14.42
N PHE A 4 -21.47 5.12 -13.82
CA PHE A 4 -20.49 5.01 -12.74
C PHE A 4 -19.05 5.32 -13.19
N PHE A 5 -18.67 4.97 -14.41
CA PHE A 5 -17.39 5.43 -14.97
C PHE A 5 -17.40 6.93 -15.27
N ALA A 6 -18.52 7.48 -15.74
CA ALA A 6 -18.65 8.91 -15.99
C ALA A 6 -18.51 9.74 -14.71
N THR A 7 -18.91 9.23 -13.53
CA THR A 7 -18.68 9.93 -12.26
C THR A 7 -17.20 10.12 -11.93
N ALA A 8 -16.27 9.36 -12.52
CA ALA A 8 -14.83 9.58 -12.38
C ALA A 8 -14.34 10.88 -13.06
N LEU A 9 -15.14 11.47 -13.97
CA LEU A 9 -14.84 12.78 -14.57
C LEU A 9 -14.84 13.90 -13.52
N VAL A 10 -15.68 13.79 -12.49
CA VAL A 10 -15.79 14.81 -11.43
C VAL A 10 -14.48 14.96 -10.64
N PRO A 11 -13.94 13.92 -9.98
CA PRO A 11 -12.66 14.04 -9.29
C PRO A 11 -11.49 14.30 -10.25
N GLY A 12 -11.57 13.81 -11.50
CA GLY A 12 -10.59 14.12 -12.54
C GLY A 12 -10.52 15.63 -12.84
N ALA A 13 -11.67 16.26 -13.08
CA ALA A 13 -11.77 17.69 -13.32
C ALA A 13 -11.31 18.50 -12.11
N ILE A 14 -11.72 18.11 -10.89
CA ILE A 14 -11.25 18.75 -9.65
C ILE A 14 -9.72 18.67 -9.55
N THR A 15 -9.12 17.51 -9.84
CA THR A 15 -7.66 17.32 -9.81
C THR A 15 -6.94 18.21 -10.80
N VAL A 16 -7.47 18.35 -12.03
CA VAL A 16 -6.90 19.23 -13.07
C VAL A 16 -6.99 20.69 -12.65
N LEU A 17 -8.14 21.13 -12.12
CA LEU A 17 -8.32 22.49 -11.63
C LEU A 17 -7.34 22.81 -10.49
N LEU A 18 -7.25 21.93 -9.48
CA LEU A 18 -6.32 22.10 -8.37
C LEU A 18 -4.87 22.13 -8.85
N ARG A 19 -4.48 21.27 -9.80
CA ARG A 19 -3.15 21.27 -10.41
C ARG A 19 -2.85 22.57 -11.15
N ALA A 20 -3.82 23.13 -11.86
CA ALA A 20 -3.64 24.35 -12.63
C ALA A 20 -3.44 25.58 -11.76
N VAL A 21 -4.04 25.62 -10.55
CA VAL A 21 -3.93 26.76 -9.63
C VAL A 21 -2.83 26.61 -8.57
N SER A 22 -2.32 25.40 -8.36
CA SER A 22 -1.29 25.14 -7.33
C SER A 22 0.08 25.63 -7.81
N LYS A 23 0.75 26.43 -6.97
CA LYS A 23 2.15 26.83 -7.20
C LYS A 23 3.10 25.69 -6.87
N GLU A 24 4.23 25.63 -7.58
CA GLU A 24 5.30 24.68 -7.28
C GLU A 24 5.85 24.87 -5.86
N THR A 25 6.34 23.78 -5.27
CA THR A 25 6.88 23.84 -3.90
C THR A 25 8.16 24.68 -3.86
N PRO A 26 8.42 25.44 -2.77
CA PRO A 26 9.66 26.22 -2.63
C PRO A 26 10.93 25.36 -2.79
N VAL A 27 10.87 24.11 -2.34
CA VAL A 27 11.96 23.14 -2.47
C VAL A 27 12.25 22.81 -3.94
N PHE A 28 11.23 22.70 -4.77
CA PHE A 28 11.40 22.43 -6.19
C PHE A 28 11.97 23.65 -6.94
N GLU A 29 11.50 24.85 -6.61
CA GLU A 29 12.05 26.09 -7.17
C GLU A 29 13.53 26.31 -6.78
N GLU A 30 13.89 26.00 -5.54
CA GLU A 30 15.29 26.03 -5.09
C GLU A 30 16.16 25.01 -5.85
N MET A 31 15.67 23.79 -6.06
CA MET A 31 16.38 22.80 -6.88
C MET A 31 16.54 23.25 -8.33
N LYS A 32 15.52 23.90 -8.90
CA LYS A 32 15.52 24.41 -10.27
C LYS A 32 16.54 25.53 -10.46
N THR A 33 16.60 26.47 -9.52
CA THR A 33 17.58 27.56 -9.53
C THR A 33 19.02 27.04 -9.36
N ARG A 34 19.22 25.97 -8.60
CA ARG A 34 20.53 25.32 -8.40
C ARG A 34 20.93 24.34 -9.51
N GLY A 35 20.09 24.10 -10.51
CA GLY A 35 20.36 23.12 -11.56
C GLY A 35 20.41 21.66 -11.07
N GLU A 36 19.82 21.37 -9.90
CA GLU A 36 19.79 20.04 -9.29
C GLU A 36 18.68 19.14 -9.86
N VAL A 37 17.85 19.68 -10.76
CA VAL A 37 16.78 18.96 -11.46
C VAL A 37 17.38 18.03 -12.51
N GLU A 38 17.23 16.72 -12.28
CA GLU A 38 17.73 15.71 -13.19
C GLU A 38 16.89 15.58 -14.47
N ARG A 39 17.59 15.48 -15.61
CA ARG A 39 16.96 15.34 -16.93
C ARG A 39 16.51 13.90 -17.19
N ILE A 40 17.19 12.90 -16.60
CA ILE A 40 16.81 11.48 -16.66
C ILE A 40 16.84 10.88 -15.23
N PRO A 41 15.83 11.18 -14.40
CA PRO A 41 15.86 10.86 -12.98
C PRO A 41 15.85 9.35 -12.69
N VAL A 42 15.23 8.53 -13.55
CA VAL A 42 15.16 7.07 -13.35
C VAL A 42 16.54 6.41 -13.46
N ARG A 43 17.33 6.74 -14.50
CA ARG A 43 18.67 6.16 -14.70
C ARG A 43 19.63 6.59 -13.59
N GLY A 44 19.55 7.84 -13.15
CA GLY A 44 20.31 8.35 -12.01
C GLY A 44 19.95 7.60 -10.72
N LEU A 45 18.66 7.32 -10.52
CA LEU A 45 18.15 6.64 -9.33
C LEU A 45 18.65 5.20 -9.18
N PHE A 46 18.68 4.41 -10.26
CA PHE A 46 19.24 3.04 -10.22
C PHE A 46 20.75 3.01 -9.98
N LYS A 47 21.48 4.08 -10.33
CA LYS A 47 22.92 4.20 -10.05
C LYS A 47 23.21 4.70 -8.63
N GLN A 48 22.44 5.67 -8.15
CA GLN A 48 22.74 6.41 -6.92
C GLN A 48 22.02 5.86 -5.69
N ALA A 49 20.85 5.23 -5.86
CA ALA A 49 20.10 4.63 -4.75
C ALA A 49 19.48 3.25 -5.10
N PRO A 50 20.27 2.29 -5.62
CA PRO A 50 19.76 0.97 -6.00
C PRO A 50 19.11 0.20 -4.84
N LYS A 51 19.67 0.32 -3.62
CA LYS A 51 19.11 -0.32 -2.42
C LYS A 51 17.76 0.25 -2.04
N ALA A 52 17.62 1.58 -2.03
CA ALA A 52 16.35 2.24 -1.72
C ALA A 52 15.27 1.87 -2.75
N MET A 53 15.64 1.84 -4.04
CA MET A 53 14.74 1.38 -5.09
C MET A 53 14.32 -0.08 -4.92
N LEU A 54 15.26 -0.99 -4.69
CA LEU A 54 14.97 -2.40 -4.46
C LEU A 54 14.00 -2.59 -3.28
N PHE A 55 14.26 -1.94 -2.14
CA PHE A 55 13.40 -2.05 -0.97
C PHE A 55 12.02 -1.44 -1.21
N ALA A 56 11.95 -0.29 -1.87
CA ALA A 56 10.67 0.32 -2.24
C ALA A 56 9.85 -0.62 -3.15
N ILE A 57 10.49 -1.26 -4.14
CA ILE A 57 9.84 -2.26 -5.01
C ILE A 57 9.38 -3.47 -4.21
N LEU A 58 10.17 -4.01 -3.28
CA LEU A 58 9.75 -5.15 -2.45
C LEU A 58 8.54 -4.79 -1.59
N ILE A 59 8.56 -3.62 -0.97
CA ILE A 59 7.45 -3.11 -0.15
C ILE A 59 6.18 -3.00 -0.99
N THR A 60 6.23 -2.28 -2.12
CA THR A 60 5.05 -2.05 -2.97
C THR A 60 4.58 -3.33 -3.65
N THR A 61 5.49 -4.22 -4.04
CA THR A 61 5.15 -5.52 -4.64
C THR A 61 4.37 -6.37 -3.66
N GLY A 62 4.88 -6.54 -2.44
CA GLY A 62 4.20 -7.32 -1.41
C GLY A 62 2.84 -6.72 -1.03
N LEU A 63 2.82 -5.41 -0.76
CA LEU A 63 1.60 -4.73 -0.30
C LEU A 63 0.52 -4.67 -1.38
N LEU A 64 0.86 -4.35 -2.64
CA LEU A 64 -0.13 -4.28 -3.73
C LEU A 64 -0.60 -5.65 -4.17
N PHE A 65 0.24 -6.69 -4.06
CA PHE A 65 -0.22 -8.06 -4.22
C PHE A 65 -1.24 -8.44 -3.14
N VAL A 66 -0.93 -8.17 -1.87
CA VAL A 66 -1.85 -8.41 -0.75
C VAL A 66 -3.16 -7.66 -1.00
N ASN A 67 -3.11 -6.39 -1.40
CA ASN A 67 -4.29 -5.58 -1.67
C ASN A 67 -5.19 -6.15 -2.78
N THR A 68 -4.59 -6.61 -3.88
CA THR A 68 -5.37 -7.28 -4.92
C THR A 68 -5.91 -8.63 -4.43
N ALA A 69 -5.11 -9.39 -3.68
CA ALA A 69 -5.50 -10.68 -3.10
C ALA A 69 -6.55 -10.56 -1.98
N THR A 70 -6.84 -9.34 -1.48
CA THR A 70 -7.90 -9.06 -0.51
C THR A 70 -9.05 -8.34 -1.20
N PHE A 71 -8.96 -7.03 -1.38
CA PHE A 71 -10.06 -6.16 -1.83
C PHE A 71 -10.64 -6.58 -3.18
N SER A 72 -9.77 -6.89 -4.15
CA SER A 72 -10.21 -7.28 -5.49
C SER A 72 -10.64 -8.75 -5.56
N PHE A 73 -10.20 -9.58 -4.62
CA PHE A 73 -10.47 -11.02 -4.64
C PHE A 73 -11.68 -11.44 -3.78
N TYR A 74 -12.02 -10.69 -2.73
CA TYR A 74 -13.19 -10.97 -1.89
C TYR A 74 -14.49 -11.16 -2.69
N PRO A 75 -14.85 -10.31 -3.68
CA PRO A 75 -16.05 -10.52 -4.47
C PRO A 75 -16.04 -11.87 -5.20
N SER A 76 -14.90 -12.25 -5.77
CA SER A 76 -14.73 -13.52 -6.49
C SER A 76 -14.97 -14.72 -5.58
N VAL A 77 -14.42 -14.70 -4.36
CA VAL A 77 -14.63 -15.76 -3.37
C VAL A 77 -16.10 -15.81 -2.92
N MET A 78 -16.74 -14.65 -2.73
CA MET A 78 -18.16 -14.58 -2.38
C MET A 78 -19.07 -15.15 -3.48
N PHE A 79 -18.76 -14.88 -4.75
CA PHE A 79 -19.48 -15.48 -5.88
C PHE A 79 -19.28 -16.98 -5.96
N THR A 80 -18.07 -17.50 -5.74
CA THR A 80 -17.81 -18.95 -5.67
C THR A 80 -18.61 -19.63 -4.55
N LYS A 81 -18.89 -18.91 -3.46
CA LYS A 81 -19.77 -19.38 -2.37
C LYS A 81 -21.27 -19.28 -2.68
N GLY A 82 -21.67 -18.77 -3.84
CA GLY A 82 -23.07 -18.66 -4.25
C GLY A 82 -23.84 -17.47 -3.67
N PHE A 83 -23.16 -16.46 -3.14
CA PHE A 83 -23.85 -15.26 -2.65
C PHE A 83 -24.41 -14.41 -3.79
N SER A 84 -25.58 -13.80 -3.56
CA SER A 84 -26.22 -12.91 -4.54
C SER A 84 -25.39 -11.66 -4.81
N GLY A 85 -25.47 -11.09 -6.01
CA GLY A 85 -24.72 -9.88 -6.37
C GLY A 85 -24.98 -8.67 -5.45
N VAL A 86 -26.20 -8.54 -4.92
CA VAL A 86 -26.55 -7.50 -3.93
C VAL A 86 -25.82 -7.74 -2.61
N SER A 87 -25.83 -8.98 -2.11
CA SER A 87 -25.12 -9.35 -0.89
C SER A 87 -23.61 -9.15 -1.03
N VAL A 88 -23.03 -9.49 -2.18
CA VAL A 88 -21.61 -9.22 -2.49
C VAL A 88 -21.33 -7.72 -2.45
N GLY A 89 -22.13 -6.91 -3.15
CA GLY A 89 -21.96 -5.46 -3.18
C GLY A 89 -22.01 -4.82 -1.79
N VAL A 90 -23.02 -5.18 -0.99
CA VAL A 90 -23.16 -4.68 0.40
C VAL A 90 -22.01 -5.15 1.28
N GLY A 91 -21.62 -6.43 1.19
CA GLY A 91 -20.55 -6.99 2.02
C GLY A 91 -19.20 -6.32 1.74
N VAL A 92 -18.87 -6.13 0.46
CA VAL A 92 -17.65 -5.43 0.03
C VAL A 92 -17.70 -3.96 0.43
N ALA A 93 -18.86 -3.29 0.35
CA ALA A 93 -18.99 -1.91 0.81
C ALA A 93 -18.73 -1.78 2.32
N VAL A 94 -19.24 -2.70 3.14
CA VAL A 94 -18.96 -2.75 4.59
C VAL A 94 -17.47 -2.97 4.86
N ILE A 95 -16.84 -3.94 4.19
CA ILE A 95 -15.40 -4.21 4.33
C ILE A 95 -14.57 -2.95 4.02
N ASN A 96 -14.90 -2.23 2.94
CA ASN A 96 -14.22 -0.99 2.55
C ASN A 96 -14.51 0.17 3.51
N LEU A 97 -15.71 0.26 4.06
CA LEU A 97 -16.03 1.26 5.07
C LEU A 97 -15.21 1.04 6.35
N VAL A 98 -15.05 -0.21 6.76
CA VAL A 98 -14.23 -0.56 7.93
C VAL A 98 -12.74 -0.29 7.66
N SER A 99 -12.24 -0.55 6.46
CA SER A 99 -10.84 -0.27 6.10
C SER A 99 -10.50 1.22 6.16
N LEU A 100 -11.44 2.12 5.88
CA LEU A 100 -11.26 3.57 6.03
C LEU A 100 -10.83 3.95 7.46
N PHE A 101 -11.48 3.36 8.47
CA PHE A 101 -11.08 3.57 9.87
C PHE A 101 -9.69 3.03 10.16
N GLY A 102 -9.28 1.94 9.49
CA GLY A 102 -7.93 1.40 9.57
C GLY A 102 -6.87 2.42 9.11
N VAL A 103 -7.12 3.14 8.00
CA VAL A 103 -6.21 4.21 7.55
C VAL A 103 -6.12 5.33 8.58
N TRP A 104 -7.25 5.83 9.08
CA TRP A 104 -7.28 6.95 10.02
C TRP A 104 -6.64 6.61 11.37
N ILE A 105 -7.01 5.46 11.94
CA ILE A 105 -6.48 4.99 13.23
C ILE A 105 -5.00 4.62 13.07
N GLY A 106 -4.62 3.96 11.97
CA GLY A 106 -3.21 3.68 11.65
C GLY A 106 -2.36 4.94 11.56
N GLY A 107 -2.88 6.00 10.93
CA GLY A 107 -2.19 7.29 10.86
C GLY A 107 -2.03 7.95 12.23
N ALA A 108 -3.11 7.96 13.03
CA ALA A 108 -3.09 8.54 14.38
C ALA A 108 -2.14 7.78 15.32
N LEU A 109 -2.23 6.45 15.35
CA LEU A 109 -1.33 5.59 16.14
C LEU A 109 0.11 5.69 15.64
N GLY A 110 0.32 5.78 14.33
CA GLY A 110 1.64 5.96 13.75
C GLY A 110 2.33 7.24 14.23
N ASN A 111 1.57 8.33 14.39
CA ASN A 111 2.09 9.57 14.96
C ASN A 111 2.48 9.43 16.45
N VAL A 112 1.76 8.60 17.22
CA VAL A 112 2.09 8.33 18.63
C VAL A 112 3.31 7.41 18.76
N ILE A 113 3.41 6.36 17.94
CA ILE A 113 4.54 5.42 17.92
C ILE A 113 5.84 6.13 17.51
N GLY A 114 5.73 7.14 16.65
CA GLY A 114 6.85 7.93 16.15
C GLY A 114 7.59 7.24 15.00
N GLY A 115 8.00 8.05 14.02
CA GLY A 115 8.59 7.56 12.77
C GLY A 115 7.55 6.96 11.81
N ARG A 116 8.03 6.32 10.75
CA ARG A 116 7.22 5.67 9.70
C ARG A 116 7.54 4.19 9.56
N LYS A 117 8.80 3.79 9.73
CA LYS A 117 9.23 2.38 9.63
C LYS A 117 8.63 1.53 10.75
N ARG A 118 8.75 2.01 12.00
CA ARG A 118 8.29 1.28 13.20
C ARG A 118 6.80 0.96 13.14
N PRO A 119 5.88 1.93 12.96
CA PRO A 119 4.46 1.62 12.86
C PRO A 119 4.16 0.70 11.66
N MET A 120 4.78 0.93 10.50
CA MET A 120 4.58 0.06 9.33
C MET A 120 4.99 -1.39 9.59
N LEU A 121 6.12 -1.62 10.28
CA LEU A 121 6.56 -2.96 10.69
C LEU A 121 5.57 -3.63 11.65
N ILE A 122 5.11 -2.88 12.67
CA ILE A 122 4.14 -3.39 13.65
C ILE A 122 2.84 -3.80 12.94
N TYR A 123 2.29 -2.94 12.09
CA TYR A 123 1.05 -3.23 11.36
C TYR A 123 1.21 -4.42 10.42
N SER A 124 2.31 -4.48 9.69
CA SER A 124 2.62 -5.59 8.78
C SER A 124 2.79 -6.92 9.52
N LEU A 125 3.42 -6.90 10.70
CA LEU A 125 3.60 -8.11 11.51
C LEU A 125 2.26 -8.60 12.08
N ILE A 126 1.45 -7.70 12.63
CA ILE A 126 0.10 -8.02 13.12
C ILE A 126 -0.74 -8.60 11.97
N PHE A 127 -0.70 -7.97 10.80
CA PHE A 127 -1.40 -8.46 9.62
C PHE A 127 -0.98 -9.89 9.28
N VAL A 128 0.32 -10.17 9.11
CA VAL A 128 0.84 -11.51 8.77
C VAL A 128 0.43 -12.58 9.77
N LEU A 129 0.57 -12.30 11.07
CA LEU A 129 0.19 -13.23 12.13
C LEU A 129 -1.31 -13.50 12.15
N SER A 130 -2.11 -12.53 11.73
CA SER A 130 -3.57 -12.64 11.66
C SER A 130 -4.10 -13.28 10.36
N VAL A 131 -3.27 -13.43 9.31
CA VAL A 131 -3.71 -13.97 8.00
C VAL A 131 -4.37 -15.33 8.16
N TYR A 132 -3.68 -16.32 8.76
CA TYR A 132 -4.23 -17.66 8.89
C TYR A 132 -5.55 -17.73 9.67
N PRO A 133 -5.65 -17.20 10.92
CA PRO A 133 -6.88 -17.32 11.69
C PRO A 133 -8.05 -16.57 11.04
N ILE A 134 -7.82 -15.38 10.48
CA ILE A 134 -8.87 -14.60 9.83
C ILE A 134 -9.33 -15.29 8.53
N LEU A 135 -8.39 -15.72 7.69
CA LEU A 135 -8.70 -16.38 6.43
C LEU A 135 -9.47 -17.68 6.65
N LYS A 136 -9.05 -18.50 7.62
CA LYS A 136 -9.74 -19.74 7.98
C LYS A 136 -11.17 -19.48 8.46
N LEU A 137 -11.36 -18.50 9.34
CA LEU A 137 -12.67 -18.11 9.87
C LEU A 137 -13.58 -17.58 8.75
N GLY A 138 -13.09 -16.64 7.95
CA GLY A 138 -13.86 -16.03 6.87
C GLY A 138 -14.20 -17.01 5.74
N TYR A 139 -13.26 -17.88 5.37
CA TYR A 139 -13.45 -18.86 4.29
C TYR A 139 -14.40 -20.00 4.68
N SER A 140 -14.35 -20.48 5.92
CA SER A 140 -15.26 -21.55 6.39
C SER A 140 -16.65 -21.04 6.78
N GLY A 141 -16.77 -19.77 7.12
CA GLY A 141 -18.02 -19.17 7.59
C GLY A 141 -19.08 -18.89 6.51
N GLY A 142 -20.27 -18.55 6.99
CA GLY A 142 -21.36 -17.98 6.19
C GLY A 142 -21.15 -16.49 5.90
N TYR A 143 -22.16 -15.84 5.33
CA TYR A 143 -22.08 -14.44 4.88
C TYR A 143 -21.59 -13.47 5.96
N THR A 144 -22.24 -13.46 7.13
CA THR A 144 -21.90 -12.54 8.22
C THR A 144 -20.48 -12.77 8.74
N THR A 145 -20.08 -14.02 8.92
CA THR A 145 -18.72 -14.38 9.34
C THR A 145 -17.69 -13.95 8.32
N PHE A 146 -17.96 -14.14 7.03
CA PHE A 146 -17.09 -13.70 5.93
C PHE A 146 -16.88 -12.18 6.00
N VAL A 147 -17.98 -11.40 6.02
CA VAL A 147 -17.92 -9.94 6.02
C VAL A 147 -17.21 -9.42 7.26
N SER A 148 -17.52 -9.94 8.45
CA SER A 148 -16.88 -9.50 9.70
C SER A 148 -15.39 -9.85 9.72
N ALA A 149 -15.00 -11.08 9.37
CA ALA A 149 -13.61 -11.51 9.37
C ALA A 149 -12.76 -10.69 8.40
N PHE A 150 -13.23 -10.53 7.16
CA PHE A 150 -12.49 -9.76 6.15
C PHE A 150 -12.57 -8.24 6.35
N SER A 151 -13.54 -7.73 7.11
CA SER A 151 -13.52 -6.34 7.58
C SER A 151 -12.36 -6.10 8.55
N VAL A 152 -12.10 -7.03 9.47
CA VAL A 152 -10.93 -6.96 10.35
C VAL A 152 -9.63 -7.07 9.56
N GLN A 153 -9.56 -7.97 8.57
CA GLN A 153 -8.39 -8.08 7.70
C GLN A 153 -8.11 -6.78 6.94
N ALA A 154 -9.16 -6.19 6.35
CA ALA A 154 -9.08 -4.95 5.59
C ALA A 154 -8.70 -3.76 6.47
N PHE A 155 -9.18 -3.72 7.72
CA PHE A 155 -8.76 -2.74 8.73
C PHE A 155 -7.25 -2.80 8.98
N LEU A 156 -6.72 -4.00 9.25
CA LEU A 156 -5.30 -4.19 9.54
C LEU A 156 -4.41 -3.87 8.34
N GLU A 157 -4.84 -4.27 7.13
CA GLU A 157 -4.14 -3.94 5.89
C GLU A 157 -4.11 -2.41 5.67
N ALA A 158 -5.23 -1.74 5.88
CA ALA A 158 -5.35 -0.29 5.71
C ALA A 158 -4.45 0.51 6.66
N MET A 159 -4.18 0.00 7.86
CA MET A 159 -3.18 0.61 8.76
C MET A 159 -1.80 0.67 8.11
N ILE A 160 -1.40 -0.34 7.32
CA ILE A 160 -0.11 -0.35 6.61
C ILE A 160 -0.06 0.76 5.55
N PHE A 161 -1.17 0.94 4.82
CA PHE A 161 -1.31 2.01 3.81
C PHE A 161 -1.26 3.41 4.42
N SER A 162 -1.61 3.60 5.69
CA SER A 162 -1.54 4.91 6.35
C SER A 162 -0.12 5.48 6.41
N THR A 163 0.90 4.61 6.48
CA THR A 163 2.31 5.01 6.60
C THR A 163 3.07 4.99 5.28
N LEU A 164 2.58 4.24 4.29
CA LEU A 164 3.29 3.96 3.04
C LEU A 164 3.72 5.22 2.27
N PRO A 165 2.87 6.24 2.03
CA PRO A 165 3.26 7.40 1.21
C PRO A 165 4.39 8.22 1.83
N ALA A 166 4.33 8.42 3.16
CA ALA A 166 5.37 9.11 3.91
C ALA A 166 6.67 8.28 3.92
N PHE A 167 6.55 6.97 4.18
CA PHE A 167 7.71 6.09 4.24
C PHE A 167 8.46 6.00 2.90
N LEU A 168 7.74 5.80 1.79
CA LEU A 168 8.37 5.80 0.46
C LEU A 168 9.02 7.14 0.13
N SER A 169 8.43 8.26 0.56
CA SER A 169 9.01 9.60 0.36
C SER A 169 10.33 9.80 1.14
N GLU A 170 10.50 9.14 2.28
CA GLU A 170 11.72 9.20 3.09
C GLU A 170 12.87 8.34 2.55
N LEU A 171 12.56 7.26 1.82
CA LEU A 171 13.56 6.38 1.21
C LEU A 171 14.36 7.07 0.09
N PHE A 172 13.78 8.09 -0.54
CA PHE A 172 14.38 8.77 -1.68
C PHE A 172 14.77 10.21 -1.31
N SER A 173 15.95 10.62 -1.79
CA SER A 173 16.39 12.02 -1.68
C SER A 173 15.45 12.95 -2.44
N LYS A 174 15.42 14.24 -2.06
CA LYS A 174 14.58 15.27 -2.70
C LYS A 174 14.69 15.25 -4.25
N ARG A 175 15.91 15.01 -4.75
CA ARG A 175 16.25 14.92 -6.19
C ARG A 175 15.50 13.82 -6.95
N PHE A 176 15.28 12.66 -6.33
CA PHE A 176 14.67 11.50 -7.01
C PHE A 176 13.33 11.08 -6.42
N ARG A 177 12.83 11.76 -5.38
CA ARG A 177 11.66 11.33 -4.61
C ARG A 177 10.43 11.03 -5.47
N ALA A 178 9.97 12.01 -6.26
CA ALA A 178 8.77 11.84 -7.07
C ALA A 178 8.91 10.66 -8.06
N THR A 179 10.07 10.56 -8.72
CA THR A 179 10.34 9.47 -9.67
C THR A 179 10.46 8.13 -8.98
N GLY A 180 11.13 8.05 -7.83
CA GLY A 180 11.34 6.81 -7.09
C GLY A 180 10.06 6.24 -6.51
N VAL A 181 9.23 7.09 -5.89
CA VAL A 181 7.91 6.67 -5.39
C VAL A 181 7.04 6.19 -6.54
N GLY A 182 6.93 6.96 -7.62
CA GLY A 182 6.11 6.60 -8.78
C GLY A 182 6.57 5.31 -9.45
N PHE A 183 7.88 5.14 -9.66
CA PHE A 183 8.43 3.94 -10.28
C PHE A 183 8.21 2.70 -9.41
N ALA A 184 8.56 2.76 -8.12
CA ALA A 184 8.40 1.62 -7.20
C ALA A 184 6.95 1.19 -7.09
N TYR A 185 6.01 2.14 -6.99
CA TYR A 185 4.58 1.84 -6.91
C TYR A 185 4.08 1.14 -8.18
N ASN A 186 4.44 1.64 -9.37
CA ASN A 186 4.05 1.00 -10.62
C ASN A 186 4.70 -0.38 -10.81
N ALA A 187 5.98 -0.54 -10.43
CA ALA A 187 6.64 -1.84 -10.46
C ALA A 187 5.92 -2.85 -9.55
N GLY A 188 5.52 -2.44 -8.35
CA GLY A 188 4.73 -3.27 -7.45
C GLY A 188 3.32 -3.57 -7.99
N ALA A 189 2.67 -2.58 -8.61
CA ALA A 189 1.33 -2.71 -9.18
C ALA A 189 1.29 -3.71 -10.33
N ILE A 190 2.35 -3.80 -11.15
CA ILE A 190 2.45 -4.82 -12.21
C ILE A 190 2.33 -6.22 -11.60
N VAL A 191 3.13 -6.52 -10.57
CA VAL A 191 3.10 -7.83 -9.91
C VAL A 191 1.77 -8.04 -9.18
N GLY A 192 1.30 -7.03 -8.45
CA GLY A 192 0.04 -7.09 -7.72
C GLY A 192 -1.17 -7.30 -8.62
N GLY A 193 -1.14 -6.81 -9.87
CA GLY A 193 -2.18 -7.03 -10.86
C GLY A 193 -2.35 -8.50 -11.27
N PHE A 194 -1.30 -9.32 -11.14
CA PHE A 194 -1.36 -10.75 -11.41
C PHE A 194 -1.79 -11.61 -10.21
N ALA A 195 -2.08 -11.00 -9.04
CA ALA A 195 -2.33 -11.75 -7.81
C ALA A 195 -3.47 -12.77 -7.94
N ILE A 196 -4.62 -12.36 -8.48
CA ILE A 196 -5.79 -13.24 -8.65
C ILE A 196 -5.49 -14.38 -9.63
N SER A 197 -4.80 -14.08 -10.73
CA SER A 197 -4.39 -15.10 -11.71
C SER A 197 -3.43 -16.12 -11.10
N LEU A 198 -2.47 -15.69 -10.29
CA LEU A 198 -1.56 -16.59 -9.57
C LEU A 198 -2.30 -17.45 -8.54
N ILE A 199 -3.26 -16.87 -7.81
CA ILE A 199 -4.09 -17.62 -6.87
C ILE A 199 -4.88 -18.70 -7.61
N TYR A 200 -5.56 -18.36 -8.71
CA TYR A 200 -6.31 -19.38 -9.45
C TYR A 200 -5.40 -20.43 -10.10
N ALA A 201 -4.27 -20.03 -10.67
CA ALA A 201 -3.31 -20.96 -11.26
C ALA A 201 -2.81 -21.99 -10.23
N LEU A 202 -2.36 -21.52 -9.06
CA LEU A 202 -1.88 -22.39 -8.00
C LEU A 202 -3.02 -23.19 -7.34
N SER A 203 -4.24 -22.66 -7.31
CA SER A 203 -5.41 -23.37 -6.76
C SER A 203 -5.74 -24.68 -7.48
N SER A 204 -5.35 -24.81 -8.76
CA SER A 204 -5.53 -26.05 -9.53
C SER A 204 -4.70 -27.23 -9.00
N VAL A 205 -3.65 -26.95 -8.23
CA VAL A 205 -2.72 -27.95 -7.70
C VAL A 205 -3.00 -28.26 -6.23
N ILE A 206 -3.28 -27.23 -5.42
CA ILE A 206 -3.36 -27.35 -3.94
C ILE A 206 -4.70 -26.89 -3.35
N GLY A 207 -5.65 -26.46 -4.18
CA GLY A 207 -6.94 -25.92 -3.75
C GLY A 207 -6.92 -24.41 -3.50
N LEU A 208 -8.11 -23.79 -3.59
CA LEU A 208 -8.28 -22.33 -3.53
C LEU A 208 -7.84 -21.73 -2.19
N PHE A 209 -8.23 -22.38 -1.09
CA PHE A 209 -7.89 -21.91 0.25
C PHE A 209 -6.38 -21.89 0.48
N GLU A 210 -5.70 -23.02 0.21
CA GLU A 210 -4.25 -23.14 0.44
C GLU A 210 -3.47 -22.22 -0.49
N SER A 211 -3.88 -22.11 -1.76
CA SER A 211 -3.27 -21.17 -2.69
C SER A 211 -3.38 -19.72 -2.23
N TRP A 212 -4.58 -19.31 -1.80
CA TRP A 212 -4.82 -17.96 -1.31
C TRP A 212 -4.02 -17.66 -0.05
N LEU A 213 -4.02 -18.59 0.92
CA LEU A 213 -3.25 -18.51 2.16
C LEU A 213 -1.76 -18.36 1.90
N LEU A 214 -1.17 -19.26 1.11
CA LEU A 214 0.26 -19.29 0.85
C LEU A 214 0.73 -18.02 0.13
N LEU A 215 -0.03 -17.55 -0.86
CA LEU A 215 0.35 -16.35 -1.61
C LEU A 215 0.17 -15.08 -0.77
N LEU A 216 -0.86 -14.99 0.08
CA LEU A 216 -1.00 -13.89 1.03
C LEU A 216 0.19 -13.83 1.99
N ILE A 217 0.59 -14.96 2.58
CA ILE A 217 1.73 -15.01 3.50
C ILE A 217 3.03 -14.68 2.74
N ALA A 218 3.28 -15.31 1.59
CA ALA A 218 4.50 -15.11 0.82
C ALA A 218 4.72 -13.64 0.44
N PHE A 219 3.70 -12.96 -0.09
CA PHE A 219 3.83 -11.56 -0.49
C PHE A 219 3.82 -10.60 0.70
N SER A 220 3.18 -10.96 1.81
CA SER A 220 3.33 -10.19 3.05
C SER A 220 4.76 -10.30 3.62
N LEU A 221 5.42 -11.45 3.49
CA LEU A 221 6.83 -11.61 3.84
C LEU A 221 7.75 -10.81 2.91
N VAL A 222 7.46 -10.76 1.60
CA VAL A 222 8.20 -9.90 0.65
C VAL A 222 8.13 -8.44 1.09
N MET A 223 6.95 -7.96 1.46
CA MET A 223 6.77 -6.61 2.01
C MET A 223 7.58 -6.44 3.31
N LEU A 224 7.45 -7.35 4.28
CA LEU A 224 8.16 -7.29 5.56
C LEU A 224 9.68 -7.24 5.38
N VAL A 225 10.24 -8.06 4.48
CA VAL A 225 11.67 -8.05 4.14
C VAL A 225 12.07 -6.67 3.58
N GLY A 226 11.27 -6.12 2.66
CA GLY A 226 11.49 -4.77 2.14
C GLY A 226 11.51 -3.70 3.23
N ILE A 227 10.54 -3.72 4.15
CA ILE A 227 10.49 -2.76 5.27
C ILE A 227 11.67 -2.97 6.22
N ALA A 228 11.96 -4.21 6.61
CA ALA A 228 13.00 -4.54 7.59
C ALA A 228 14.39 -4.10 7.10
N LEU A 229 14.72 -4.38 5.83
CA LEU A 229 16.01 -4.05 5.22
C LEU A 229 16.15 -2.57 4.87
N SER A 230 15.05 -1.85 4.71
CA SER A 230 15.09 -0.40 4.45
C SER A 230 15.56 0.38 5.68
N SER A 231 16.43 1.38 5.49
CA SER A 231 16.88 2.26 6.56
C SER A 231 15.92 3.43 6.73
N GLU A 232 15.45 3.68 7.95
CA GLU A 232 14.64 4.86 8.27
C GLU A 232 15.53 6.10 8.42
N THR A 233 15.11 7.21 7.81
CA THR A 233 15.81 8.51 7.84
C THR A 233 15.20 9.52 8.82
N TRP A 234 14.07 9.19 9.46
CA TRP A 234 13.29 10.04 10.37
C TRP A 234 14.14 10.77 11.44
N ARG A 235 14.99 10.06 12.18
CA ARG A 235 15.81 10.67 13.25
C ARG A 235 16.98 11.53 12.78
N LYS A 236 17.40 11.45 11.51
CA LYS A 236 18.54 12.26 11.04
C LYS A 236 18.19 13.73 10.83
N THR A 237 16.90 14.06 10.72
CA THR A 237 16.44 15.43 10.49
C THR A 237 16.15 16.19 11.79
N GLU A 238 15.69 15.52 12.85
CA GLU A 238 15.51 16.14 14.18
C GLU A 238 16.84 16.58 14.79
N VAL A 239 17.88 15.73 14.74
CA VAL A 239 19.21 16.09 15.27
C VAL A 239 19.84 17.24 14.47
N ALA A 240 19.71 17.21 13.14
CA ALA A 240 20.24 18.28 12.28
C ALA A 240 19.48 19.62 12.38
N HIS A 241 18.24 19.64 12.89
CA HIS A 241 17.52 20.88 13.22
C HIS A 241 17.81 21.35 14.65
N ALA A 242 17.99 20.43 15.60
CA ALA A 242 18.40 20.77 16.97
C ALA A 242 19.78 21.43 17.00
N ASP A 243 20.75 20.91 16.23
CA ASP A 243 22.11 21.46 16.17
C ASP A 243 22.15 22.85 15.52
N LYS A 244 21.18 23.20 14.65
CA LYS A 244 21.08 24.51 14.00
C LYS A 244 20.37 25.59 14.83
N ILE A 245 19.74 25.23 15.94
CA ILE A 245 19.08 26.17 16.85
C ILE A 245 20.03 26.56 17.99
N VAL A 246 21.14 25.84 18.15
CA VAL A 246 22.13 26.03 19.24
C VAL A 246 23.41 26.77 18.78
N GLU A 247 23.52 27.10 17.48
CA GLU A 247 24.53 28.04 16.94
C GLU A 247 23.90 29.41 16.64
#